data_AF-A0A0B6Z4U9-F1
#
_entry.id   AF-A0A0B6Z4U9-F1
#
_cell.length_a   1.000
_cell.length_b   1.000
_cell.length_c   1.000
_cell.angle_alpha   90.00
_cell.angle_beta   90.00
_cell.angle_gamma   90.00
#
_symmetry.space_group_name_H-M   'P 1'
#
loop_
_entity.id
_entity.type
_entity.pdbx_description
1 polymer ?
#
loop_
_entity_poly.entity_id
_entity_poly.type
_entity_poly.pdbx_seq_one_letter_code
_entity_poly.pdbx_strand_id
1 'polypeptide(L)'
;INDKDSKTATIYENWSIDTLNTKLDDEPEQYVKCTLHVEEAKAFATVIGTLPSQFHQTLENVGHEIEITGQLNRGHAFNGDVVVVQLLDHLVNGRLQGQVKGILKRALDPNNRLFVCTADPENTGILTPINPDMPRLYCLTSAARIKLARKGNVCVYKFVSSSCIEFSHYEHIDPADNASRLFIVRYLTWEPEFLLPLGVVVGMLNLDDSLDKEMQVL
;
A
#
# COMPACT_ATOMS: atom_id res chain seq x y z
N ILE A 1 8.14 11.62 10.82
CA ILE A 1 8.85 10.48 10.19
C ILE A 1 9.71 11.12 9.12
N ASN A 2 11.04 11.15 9.32
CA ASN A 2 11.95 11.72 8.33
C ASN A 2 12.65 10.56 7.67
N ASP A 3 12.31 10.29 6.42
CA ASP A 3 13.12 9.49 5.50
C ASP A 3 14.24 10.39 4.94
N LYS A 4 15.11 10.87 5.83
CA LYS A 4 16.22 11.79 5.48
C LYS A 4 17.60 11.13 5.57
N ASP A 5 17.67 9.84 5.87
CA ASP A 5 18.94 9.11 5.95
C ASP A 5 19.25 8.29 4.68
N SER A 6 18.38 8.31 3.67
CA SER A 6 18.68 7.78 2.33
C SER A 6 19.13 8.91 1.39
N LYS A 7 20.36 8.83 0.87
CA LYS A 7 20.96 9.80 -0.07
C LYS A 7 20.37 9.77 -1.49
N THR A 8 19.19 9.18 -1.67
CA THR A 8 18.41 9.26 -2.90
C THR A 8 16.95 9.22 -2.49
N ALA A 9 16.27 10.37 -2.56
CA ALA A 9 14.84 10.44 -2.29
C ALA A 9 14.15 9.51 -3.30
N THR A 10 13.54 8.46 -2.78
CA THR A 10 12.86 7.49 -3.61
C THR A 10 11.47 8.05 -3.89
N ILE A 11 11.26 8.54 -5.11
CA ILE A 11 10.02 9.22 -5.50
C ILE A 11 9.24 8.26 -6.39
N TYR A 12 8.02 7.93 -5.97
CA TYR A 12 7.08 7.23 -6.82
C TYR A 12 6.64 8.12 -7.98
N GLU A 13 6.66 7.54 -9.18
CA GLU A 13 6.01 8.16 -10.32
C GLU A 13 4.51 7.84 -10.28
N ASN A 14 3.66 8.86 -10.33
CA ASN A 14 2.21 8.71 -10.33
C ASN A 14 1.59 9.82 -11.18
N TRP A 15 1.39 9.54 -12.46
CA TRP A 15 0.85 10.52 -13.41
C TRP A 15 -0.66 10.75 -13.20
N SER A 16 -1.14 11.91 -13.68
CA SER A 16 -2.56 12.22 -13.68
C SER A 16 -3.32 11.33 -14.68
N ILE A 17 -4.62 11.18 -14.48
CA ILE A 17 -5.50 10.41 -15.38
C ILE A 17 -5.39 10.90 -16.83
N ASP A 18 -5.30 12.21 -17.05
CA ASP A 18 -5.17 12.78 -18.39
C ASP A 18 -3.86 12.34 -19.05
N THR A 19 -2.74 12.43 -18.34
CA THR A 19 -1.44 11.95 -18.84
C THR A 19 -1.46 10.45 -19.11
N LEU A 20 -2.08 9.66 -18.22
CA LEU A 20 -2.21 8.22 -18.40
C LEU A 20 -2.99 7.88 -19.67
N ASN A 21 -4.13 8.55 -19.92
CA ASN A 21 -4.92 8.35 -21.13
C ASN A 21 -4.14 8.76 -22.38
N THR A 22 -3.48 9.92 -22.37
CA THR A 22 -2.62 10.34 -23.48
C THR A 22 -1.53 9.32 -23.79
N LYS A 23 -0.88 8.75 -22.77
CA LYS A 23 0.16 7.73 -22.97
C LYS A 23 -0.38 6.42 -23.54
N LEU A 24 -1.59 6.02 -23.16
CA LEU A 24 -2.25 4.84 -23.74
C LEU A 24 -2.59 5.06 -25.22
N ASP A 25 -2.97 6.27 -25.61
CA ASP A 25 -3.36 6.60 -26.99
C ASP A 25 -2.14 6.83 -27.90
N ASP A 26 -1.14 7.57 -27.42
CA ASP A 26 0.02 7.99 -28.23
C ASP A 26 1.11 6.91 -28.29
N GLU A 27 1.25 6.10 -27.23
CA GLU A 27 2.34 5.13 -27.06
C GLU A 27 1.81 3.73 -26.64
N PRO A 28 0.82 3.15 -27.35
CA PRO A 28 0.17 1.88 -26.96
C PRO A 28 1.14 0.70 -26.94
N GLU A 29 2.25 0.79 -27.68
CA GLU A 29 3.31 -0.21 -27.73
C GLU A 29 4.15 -0.28 -26.44
N GLN A 30 4.12 0.79 -25.63
CA GLN A 30 4.91 0.91 -24.40
C GLN A 30 4.04 0.94 -23.14
N TYR A 31 2.81 1.43 -23.23
CA TYR A 31 1.91 1.56 -22.10
C TYR A 31 0.63 0.77 -22.33
N VAL A 32 0.27 -0.04 -21.34
CA VAL A 32 -0.92 -0.88 -21.40
C VAL A 32 -1.78 -0.68 -20.17
N LYS A 33 -3.10 -0.80 -20.37
CA LYS A 33 -4.07 -0.77 -19.29
C LYS A 33 -4.17 -2.16 -18.66
N CYS A 34 -4.09 -2.24 -17.33
CA CYS A 34 -4.11 -3.52 -16.61
C CYS A 34 -4.98 -3.46 -15.35
N THR A 35 -5.40 -4.63 -14.87
CA THR A 35 -5.80 -4.83 -13.47
C THR A 35 -4.57 -5.28 -12.68
N LEU A 36 -4.26 -4.60 -11.57
CA LEU A 36 -3.18 -5.02 -10.68
C LEU A 36 -3.66 -6.11 -9.73
N HIS A 37 -2.84 -7.14 -9.57
CA HIS A 37 -3.01 -8.22 -8.61
C HIS A 37 -1.83 -8.22 -7.64
N VAL A 38 -2.11 -8.25 -6.35
CA VAL A 38 -1.10 -8.34 -5.29
C VAL A 38 -1.41 -9.56 -4.45
N GLU A 39 -0.42 -10.43 -4.31
CA GLU A 39 -0.48 -11.66 -3.51
C GLU A 39 0.76 -11.68 -2.61
N GLU A 40 0.58 -11.31 -1.34
CA GLU A 40 1.67 -11.17 -0.37
C GLU A 40 2.84 -10.29 -0.89
N ALA A 41 3.97 -10.93 -1.24
CA ALA A 41 5.19 -10.30 -1.73
C ALA A 41 5.24 -10.18 -3.27
N LYS A 42 4.30 -10.80 -3.97
CA LYS A 42 4.26 -10.83 -5.44
C LYS A 42 3.22 -9.85 -5.96
N ALA A 43 3.51 -9.24 -7.09
CA ALA A 43 2.56 -8.43 -7.82
C ALA A 43 2.66 -8.73 -9.30
N PHE A 44 1.51 -8.82 -9.95
CA PHE A 44 1.40 -8.99 -11.39
C PHE A 44 0.23 -8.15 -11.91
N ALA A 45 0.23 -7.86 -13.19
CA ALA A 45 -0.78 -7.06 -13.84
C ALA A 45 -1.34 -7.84 -15.04
N THR A 46 -2.66 -7.96 -15.08
CA THR A 46 -3.38 -8.61 -16.19
C THR A 46 -3.88 -7.55 -17.15
N VAL A 47 -3.51 -7.67 -18.43
CA VAL A 47 -3.85 -6.68 -19.45
C VAL A 47 -5.36 -6.64 -19.71
N ILE A 48 -5.92 -5.43 -19.79
CA ILE A 48 -7.30 -5.16 -20.17
C ILE A 48 -7.31 -4.69 -21.63
N GLY A 49 -7.77 -5.55 -22.53
CA GLY A 49 -7.86 -5.26 -23.96
C GLY A 49 -6.80 -6.01 -24.76
N THR A 50 -6.39 -5.41 -25.88
CA THR A 50 -5.43 -6.02 -26.81
C THR A 50 -4.01 -5.67 -26.41
N LEU A 51 -3.12 -6.66 -26.48
CA LEU A 51 -1.70 -6.48 -26.24
C LEU A 51 -0.99 -5.89 -27.47
N PRO A 52 0.14 -5.22 -27.25
CA PRO A 52 1.02 -4.85 -28.35
C PRO A 52 1.60 -6.08 -29.07
N SER A 53 1.67 -6.01 -30.39
CA SER A 53 1.95 -7.17 -31.26
C SER A 53 3.31 -7.84 -31.02
N GLN A 54 4.33 -7.07 -30.66
CA GLN A 54 5.68 -7.51 -30.28
C GLN A 54 5.71 -8.35 -29.00
N PHE A 55 4.70 -8.25 -28.13
CA PHE A 55 4.62 -9.03 -26.88
C PHE A 55 3.59 -10.17 -26.93
N HIS A 56 2.83 -10.31 -28.02
CA HIS A 56 1.82 -11.39 -28.18
C HIS A 56 2.41 -12.77 -27.92
N GLN A 57 3.51 -13.11 -28.61
CA GLN A 57 4.12 -14.43 -28.49
C GLN A 57 4.74 -14.69 -27.11
N THR A 58 5.23 -13.65 -26.44
CA THR A 58 5.77 -13.75 -25.09
C THR A 58 4.63 -14.07 -24.12
N LEU A 59 3.56 -13.29 -24.13
CA LEU A 59 2.49 -13.39 -23.13
C LEU A 59 1.49 -14.53 -23.38
N GLU A 60 1.34 -15.03 -24.62
CA GLU A 60 0.61 -16.28 -24.89
C GLU A 60 1.23 -17.47 -24.14
N ASN A 61 2.55 -17.46 -23.96
CA ASN A 61 3.26 -18.51 -23.21
C ASN A 61 3.22 -18.31 -21.68
N VAL A 62 2.93 -17.09 -21.20
CA VAL A 62 2.92 -16.74 -19.76
C VAL A 62 1.54 -16.33 -19.23
N GLY A 63 0.46 -16.52 -20.00
CA GLY A 63 -0.91 -16.30 -19.53
C GLY A 63 -1.37 -14.84 -19.45
N HIS A 64 -0.80 -13.94 -20.26
CA HIS A 64 -1.14 -12.50 -20.26
C HIS A 64 -0.83 -11.73 -18.96
N GLU A 65 0.09 -12.25 -18.15
CA GLU A 65 0.55 -11.61 -16.91
C GLU A 65 1.86 -10.84 -17.11
N ILE A 66 1.89 -9.60 -16.64
CA ILE A 66 3.09 -8.76 -16.54
C ILE A 66 3.52 -8.76 -15.07
N GLU A 67 4.74 -9.17 -14.79
CA GLU A 67 5.25 -9.19 -13.42
C GLU A 67 5.70 -7.78 -12.99
N ILE A 68 5.30 -7.38 -11.78
CA ILE A 68 5.61 -6.07 -11.21
C ILE A 68 6.56 -6.28 -10.04
N THR A 69 7.85 -6.38 -10.34
CA THR A 69 8.86 -6.67 -9.33
C THR A 69 9.28 -5.41 -8.59
N GLY A 70 9.17 -5.44 -7.26
CA GLY A 70 9.68 -4.38 -6.39
C GLY A 70 8.65 -3.31 -6.06
N GLN A 71 8.74 -2.80 -4.84
CA GLN A 71 7.73 -1.91 -4.27
C GLN A 71 7.56 -0.60 -5.06
N LEU A 72 8.64 -0.09 -5.67
CA LEU A 72 8.62 1.12 -6.48
C LEU A 72 7.91 0.93 -7.81
N ASN A 73 8.08 -0.24 -8.43
CA ASN A 73 7.42 -0.55 -9.68
C ASN A 73 5.91 -0.77 -9.50
N ARG A 74 5.47 -1.14 -8.29
CA ARG A 74 4.05 -1.25 -7.97
C ARG A 74 3.34 0.10 -7.81
N GLY A 75 4.09 1.17 -7.58
CA GLY A 75 3.49 2.49 -7.32
C GLY A 75 2.63 2.51 -6.05
N HIS A 76 1.65 3.41 -6.04
CA HIS A 76 0.66 3.56 -4.95
C HIS A 76 -0.63 2.75 -5.15
N ALA A 77 -0.60 1.76 -6.05
CA ALA A 77 -1.76 0.97 -6.40
C ALA A 77 -2.03 -0.12 -5.35
N PHE A 78 -3.31 -0.37 -5.08
CA PHE A 78 -3.78 -1.49 -4.26
C PHE A 78 -4.25 -2.65 -5.14
N ASN A 79 -4.40 -3.82 -4.53
CA ASN A 79 -4.94 -5.00 -5.21
C ASN A 79 -6.29 -4.68 -5.86
N GLY A 80 -6.45 -5.09 -7.13
CA GLY A 80 -7.64 -4.86 -7.96
C GLY A 80 -7.71 -3.51 -8.66
N ASP A 81 -6.83 -2.56 -8.36
CA ASP A 81 -6.83 -1.26 -9.05
C ASP A 81 -6.60 -1.42 -10.56
N VAL A 82 -7.30 -0.60 -11.35
CA VAL A 82 -7.03 -0.46 -12.77
C VAL A 82 -5.95 0.59 -12.96
N VAL A 83 -4.84 0.17 -13.56
CA VAL A 83 -3.59 0.93 -13.66
C VAL A 83 -3.12 1.03 -15.10
N VAL A 84 -2.21 1.97 -15.37
CA VAL A 84 -1.37 1.95 -16.56
C VAL A 84 0.00 1.41 -16.19
N VAL A 85 0.45 0.41 -16.94
CA VAL A 85 1.75 -0.23 -16.78
C VAL A 85 2.61 0.14 -17.98
N GLN A 86 3.79 0.67 -17.71
CA GLN A 86 4.88 0.73 -18.69
C GLN A 86 5.51 -0.65 -18.81
N LEU A 87 5.57 -1.17 -20.03
CA LEU A 87 6.29 -2.40 -20.34
C LEU A 87 7.80 -2.12 -20.29
N LEU A 88 8.53 -2.97 -19.55
CA LEU A 88 9.98 -2.89 -19.49
C LEU A 88 10.55 -3.87 -20.53
N ASP A 89 11.52 -3.40 -21.32
CA ASP A 89 12.13 -4.17 -22.41
C ASP A 89 13.16 -5.19 -21.92
N HIS A 90 12.75 -6.03 -20.96
CA HIS A 90 13.50 -7.18 -20.49
C HIS A 90 12.58 -8.21 -19.86
N LEU A 91 13.05 -9.46 -19.86
CA LEU A 91 12.39 -10.59 -19.20
C LEU A 91 13.17 -10.96 -17.94
N VAL A 92 12.45 -11.25 -16.87
CA VAL A 92 13.03 -11.88 -15.67
C VAL A 92 12.39 -13.24 -15.53
N ASN A 93 13.21 -14.30 -15.47
CA ASN A 93 12.73 -15.69 -15.44
C ASN A 93 11.71 -16.02 -16.55
N GLY A 94 11.88 -15.43 -17.73
CA GLY A 94 10.98 -15.61 -18.88
C GLY A 94 9.66 -14.83 -18.78
N ARG A 95 9.48 -13.97 -17.77
CA ARG A 95 8.27 -13.15 -17.58
C ARG A 95 8.53 -11.70 -17.95
N LEU A 96 7.57 -11.10 -18.66
CA LEU A 96 7.59 -9.68 -19.02
C LEU A 96 7.48 -8.84 -17.75
N GLN A 97 8.35 -7.85 -17.61
CA GLN A 97 8.34 -6.95 -16.46
C GLN A 97 7.59 -5.65 -16.76
N GLY A 98 6.99 -5.07 -15.73
CA GLY A 98 6.28 -3.81 -15.85
C GLY A 98 6.50 -2.88 -14.66
N GLN A 99 6.21 -1.61 -14.89
CA GLN A 99 6.13 -0.58 -13.86
C GLN A 99 4.80 0.16 -13.96
N VAL A 100 4.07 0.21 -12.86
CA VAL A 100 2.87 1.03 -12.71
C VAL A 100 3.26 2.51 -12.78
N LYS A 101 2.62 3.26 -13.68
CA LYS A 101 2.81 4.71 -13.85
C LYS A 101 1.70 5.56 -13.25
N GLY A 102 0.58 4.92 -12.91
CA GLY A 102 -0.52 5.57 -12.25
C GLY A 102 -1.80 4.74 -12.28
N ILE A 103 -2.82 5.24 -11.59
CA ILE A 103 -4.08 4.53 -11.35
C ILE A 103 -5.18 5.25 -12.12
N LEU A 104 -5.83 4.54 -13.04
CA LEU A 104 -6.99 5.04 -13.77
C LEU A 104 -8.27 4.94 -12.96
N LYS A 105 -8.42 3.84 -12.20
CA LYS A 105 -9.59 3.60 -11.38
C LYS A 105 -9.20 2.77 -10.16
N ARG A 106 -9.52 3.28 -8.97
CA ARG A 106 -9.42 2.51 -7.74
C ARG A 106 -10.47 1.40 -7.75
N ALA A 107 -10.10 0.19 -7.38
CA ALA A 107 -11.09 -0.85 -7.07
C ALA A 107 -11.97 -0.38 -5.91
N LEU A 108 -11.32 0.12 -4.86
CA LEU A 108 -11.92 0.50 -3.60
C LEU A 108 -11.18 1.72 -3.04
N ASP A 109 -11.91 2.71 -2.53
CA ASP A 109 -11.31 3.91 -1.94
C ASP A 109 -10.71 3.60 -0.56
N PRO A 110 -9.37 3.73 -0.36
CA PRO A 110 -8.73 3.44 0.92
C PRO A 110 -9.19 4.37 2.05
N ASN A 111 -9.68 5.59 1.75
CA ASN A 111 -10.14 6.53 2.78
C ASN A 111 -11.43 6.09 3.49
N ASN A 112 -12.19 5.19 2.85
CA ASN A 112 -13.44 4.63 3.36
C ASN A 112 -13.22 3.26 4.01
N ARG A 113 -11.98 2.93 4.38
CA ARG A 113 -11.60 1.64 4.94
C ARG A 113 -10.86 1.78 6.26
N LEU A 114 -11.06 0.77 7.08
CA LEU A 114 -10.23 0.47 8.24
C LEU A 114 -9.39 -0.76 7.91
N PHE A 115 -8.14 -0.72 8.37
CA PHE A 115 -7.20 -1.81 8.29
C PHE A 115 -6.99 -2.35 9.69
N VAL A 116 -7.01 -3.66 9.84
CA VAL A 116 -6.59 -4.31 11.10
C VAL A 116 -5.14 -4.69 10.94
N CYS A 117 -4.29 -4.22 11.84
CA CYS A 117 -2.84 -4.36 11.75
C CYS A 117 -2.24 -4.81 13.08
N THR A 118 -1.09 -5.47 13.04
CA THR A 118 -0.17 -5.54 14.17
C THR A 118 0.88 -4.43 14.06
N ALA A 119 1.49 -4.04 15.17
CA ALA A 119 2.66 -3.17 15.13
C ALA A 119 3.91 -4.01 14.83
N ASP A 120 4.93 -3.45 14.19
CA ASP A 120 6.23 -4.10 14.11
C ASP A 120 6.91 -4.01 15.51
N PRO A 121 7.32 -5.14 16.13
CA PRO A 121 7.91 -5.13 17.47
C PRO A 121 9.24 -4.37 17.54
N GLU A 122 10.01 -4.36 16.45
CA GLU A 122 11.30 -3.68 16.35
C GLU A 122 11.12 -2.20 15.98
N ASN A 123 10.00 -1.85 15.34
CA ASN A 123 9.69 -0.49 14.96
C ASN A 123 8.18 -0.22 14.96
N THR A 124 7.63 0.19 16.11
CA THR A 124 6.20 0.53 16.26
C THR A 124 5.72 1.71 15.38
N GLY A 125 6.64 2.37 14.68
CA GLY A 125 6.32 3.31 13.62
C GLY A 125 5.83 2.65 12.32
N ILE A 126 5.86 1.32 12.22
CA ILE A 126 5.36 0.55 11.08
C ILE A 126 4.27 -0.41 11.55
N LEU A 127 3.19 -0.46 10.79
CA LEU A 127 2.03 -1.31 11.01
C LEU A 127 1.94 -2.33 9.88
N THR A 128 1.69 -3.59 10.22
CA THR A 128 1.56 -4.69 9.26
C THR A 128 0.11 -5.15 9.25
N PRO A 129 -0.64 -4.96 8.15
CA PRO A 129 -2.00 -5.47 8.04
C PRO A 129 -2.07 -6.98 8.22
N ILE A 130 -3.18 -7.47 8.78
CA ILE A 130 -3.46 -8.92 8.84
C ILE A 130 -3.66 -9.47 7.42
N ASN A 131 -4.27 -8.68 6.52
CA ASN A 131 -4.36 -9.03 5.10
C ASN A 131 -2.99 -8.81 4.44
N PRO A 132 -2.29 -9.88 4.02
CA PRO A 132 -0.93 -9.77 3.50
C PRO A 132 -0.85 -9.09 2.12
N ASP A 133 -1.97 -8.95 1.40
CA ASP A 133 -2.02 -8.26 0.11
C ASP A 133 -1.97 -6.72 0.26
N MET A 134 -2.18 -6.23 1.47
CA MET A 134 -2.10 -4.81 1.79
C MET A 134 -0.67 -4.41 2.14
N PRO A 135 -0.16 -3.27 1.63
CA PRO A 135 1.14 -2.77 2.04
C PRO A 135 1.14 -2.44 3.54
N ARG A 136 2.32 -2.62 4.16
CA ARG A 136 2.61 -2.08 5.48
C ARG A 136 2.37 -0.56 5.49
N LEU A 137 2.04 0.00 6.65
CA LEU A 137 1.76 1.42 6.79
C LEU A 137 2.73 2.08 7.76
N TYR A 138 3.08 3.33 7.50
CA TYR A 138 3.65 4.19 8.52
C TYR A 138 2.58 4.58 9.54
N CYS A 139 2.89 4.47 10.83
CA CYS A 139 2.03 4.93 11.91
C CYS A 139 2.21 6.43 12.16
N LEU A 140 1.15 7.21 12.01
CA LEU A 140 1.15 8.64 12.30
C LEU A 140 1.62 8.89 13.75
N THR A 141 2.74 9.58 13.87
CA THR A 141 3.33 9.97 15.14
C THR A 141 3.78 11.42 15.07
N SER A 142 3.24 12.27 15.94
CA SER A 142 3.65 13.68 15.97
C SER A 142 5.07 13.83 16.52
N ALA A 143 5.75 14.93 16.15
CA ALA A 143 7.14 15.18 16.57
C ALA A 143 7.30 15.20 18.10
N ALA A 144 6.30 15.72 18.83
CA ALA A 144 6.30 15.74 20.29
C ALA A 144 6.22 14.33 20.92
N ARG A 145 5.70 13.35 20.18
CA ARG A 145 5.39 11.99 20.66
C ARG A 145 6.39 10.93 20.17
N ILE A 146 7.26 11.29 19.23
CA ILE A 146 8.21 10.37 18.59
C ILE A 146 9.17 9.68 19.58
N LYS A 147 9.51 10.35 20.69
CA LYS A 147 10.41 9.79 21.71
C LYS A 147 9.82 8.56 22.40
N LEU A 148 8.53 8.58 22.73
CA LEU A 148 7.86 7.46 23.36
C LEU A 148 7.51 6.37 22.35
N ALA A 149 7.15 6.76 21.11
CA ALA A 149 6.94 5.79 20.05
C ALA A 149 8.18 4.90 19.83
N ARG A 150 9.37 5.51 19.78
CA ARG A 150 10.67 4.81 19.69
C ARG A 150 11.01 3.88 20.87
N LYS A 151 10.21 3.87 21.93
CA LYS A 151 10.37 2.97 23.09
C LYS A 151 9.32 1.85 23.08
N GLY A 152 8.92 1.40 21.90
CA GLY A 152 7.92 0.34 21.78
C GLY A 152 6.51 0.81 22.13
N ASN A 153 6.15 2.06 21.84
CA ASN A 153 4.77 2.53 22.02
C ASN A 153 4.13 2.87 20.68
N VAL A 154 2.82 2.66 20.58
CA VAL A 154 1.96 3.09 19.49
C VAL A 154 1.11 4.25 19.98
N CYS A 155 0.92 5.28 19.15
CA CYS A 155 0.04 6.40 19.48
C CYS A 155 -1.38 6.09 19.01
N VAL A 156 -2.34 6.05 19.92
CA VAL A 156 -3.76 5.86 19.61
C VAL A 156 -4.48 7.21 19.60
N TYR A 157 -5.30 7.45 18.59
CA TYR A 157 -6.07 8.68 18.39
C TYR A 157 -7.57 8.41 18.39
N LYS A 158 -8.36 9.48 18.56
CA LYS A 158 -9.81 9.46 18.43
C LYS A 158 -10.23 10.51 17.40
N PHE A 159 -11.23 10.20 16.60
CA PHE A 159 -11.86 11.20 15.74
C PHE A 159 -12.83 12.05 16.56
N VAL A 160 -12.58 13.35 16.59
CA VAL A 160 -13.51 14.34 17.15
C VAL A 160 -14.50 14.80 16.06
N SER A 161 -14.07 14.74 14.79
CA SER A 161 -14.89 14.91 13.60
C SER A 161 -14.27 14.13 12.43
N SER A 162 -14.89 14.16 11.25
CA SER A 162 -14.39 13.43 10.07
C SER A 162 -12.95 13.80 9.66
N SER A 163 -12.51 15.01 9.98
CA SER A 163 -11.20 15.57 9.63
C SER A 163 -10.32 15.95 10.83
N CYS A 164 -10.83 15.83 12.06
CA CYS A 164 -10.09 16.18 13.27
C CYS A 164 -9.81 14.94 14.11
N ILE A 165 -8.52 14.71 14.39
CA ILE A 165 -8.05 13.66 15.29
C ILE A 165 -7.40 14.27 16.52
N GLU A 166 -7.72 13.70 17.67
CA GLU A 166 -7.07 14.02 18.93
C GLU A 166 -6.34 12.80 19.46
N PHE A 167 -5.18 13.02 20.06
CA PHE A 167 -4.48 11.94 20.73
C PHE A 167 -5.28 11.45 21.92
N SER A 168 -5.38 10.13 22.07
CA SER A 168 -5.99 9.50 23.23
C SER A 168 -4.95 9.02 24.22
N HIS A 169 -4.11 8.06 23.85
CA HIS A 169 -3.18 7.40 24.77
C HIS A 169 -2.03 6.71 23.99
N TYR A 170 -1.02 6.26 24.74
CA TYR A 170 0.01 5.38 24.22
C TYR A 170 -0.37 3.95 24.56
N GLU A 171 -0.21 3.04 23.59
CA GLU A 171 -0.25 1.61 23.83
C GLU A 171 1.16 1.05 23.78
N HIS A 172 1.61 0.40 24.85
CA HIS A 172 2.91 -0.26 24.85
C HIS A 172 2.81 -1.61 24.13
N ILE A 173 3.79 -1.92 23.30
CA ILE A 173 3.89 -3.22 22.63
C ILE A 173 4.94 -4.02 23.38
N ASP A 174 4.51 -5.10 24.03
CA ASP A 174 5.43 -6.11 24.50
C ASP A 174 5.83 -6.99 23.30
N PRO A 175 7.12 -7.05 22.91
CA PRO A 175 7.57 -7.90 21.82
C PRO A 175 7.20 -9.38 22.00
N ALA A 176 7.04 -9.85 23.24
CA ALA A 176 6.65 -11.23 23.55
C ALA A 176 5.16 -11.53 23.25
N ASP A 177 4.32 -10.49 23.14
CA ASP A 177 2.86 -10.60 23.02
C ASP A 177 2.29 -9.76 21.85
N ASN A 178 3.14 -9.34 20.92
CA ASN A 178 2.72 -8.42 19.85
C ASN A 178 1.66 -9.02 18.90
N ALA A 179 1.62 -10.35 18.75
CA ALA A 179 0.65 -11.00 17.89
C ALA A 179 -0.79 -10.96 18.44
N SER A 180 -0.98 -10.70 19.74
CA SER A 180 -2.30 -10.64 20.36
C SER A 180 -2.96 -9.24 20.27
N ARG A 181 -2.17 -8.22 19.92
CA ARG A 181 -2.58 -6.81 19.91
C ARG A 181 -2.86 -6.34 18.49
N LEU A 182 -4.15 -6.19 18.20
CA LEU A 182 -4.62 -5.72 16.91
C LEU A 182 -4.99 -4.25 16.99
N PHE A 183 -4.52 -3.48 16.00
CA PHE A 183 -4.78 -2.06 15.86
C PHE A 183 -5.74 -1.82 14.72
N ILE A 184 -6.74 -0.99 14.98
CA ILE A 184 -7.65 -0.48 13.94
C ILE A 184 -7.01 0.79 13.39
N VAL A 185 -6.72 0.78 12.10
CA VAL A 185 -5.94 1.81 11.42
C VAL A 185 -6.77 2.41 10.30
N ARG A 186 -6.89 3.74 10.28
CA ARG A 186 -7.46 4.45 9.13
C ARG A 186 -6.33 4.90 8.20
N TYR A 187 -6.49 4.68 6.89
CA TYR A 187 -5.60 5.26 5.89
C TYR A 187 -5.75 6.79 5.88
N LEU A 188 -4.62 7.49 5.68
CA LEU A 188 -4.58 8.94 5.56
C LEU A 188 -4.18 9.38 4.15
N THR A 189 -2.98 9.00 3.71
CA THR A 189 -2.45 9.38 2.40
C THR A 189 -1.30 8.45 2.00
N TRP A 190 -0.91 8.50 0.73
CA TRP A 190 0.29 7.88 0.22
C TRP A 190 0.95 8.88 -0.74
N GLU A 191 1.79 9.73 -0.16
CA GLU A 191 2.52 10.77 -0.91
C GLU A 191 3.67 10.14 -1.71
N PRO A 192 4.05 10.70 -2.87
CA PRO A 192 5.09 10.16 -3.73
C PRO A 192 6.45 9.94 -3.06
N GLU A 193 6.76 10.72 -2.04
CA GLU A 193 8.02 10.65 -1.28
C GLU A 193 7.98 9.59 -0.17
N PHE A 194 6.83 8.96 0.08
CA PHE A 194 6.69 7.95 1.12
C PHE A 194 6.66 6.55 0.52
N LEU A 195 7.63 5.72 0.92
CA LEU A 195 7.69 4.32 0.54
C LEU A 195 6.41 3.55 0.91
N LEU A 196 5.86 3.82 2.09
CA LEU A 196 4.65 3.20 2.62
C LEU A 196 3.52 4.22 2.76
N PRO A 197 2.25 3.81 2.60
CA PRO A 197 1.12 4.67 2.94
C PRO A 197 1.16 5.05 4.42
N LEU A 198 0.64 6.24 4.73
CA LEU A 198 0.49 6.73 6.08
C LEU A 198 -0.89 6.35 6.62
N GLY A 199 -0.91 5.76 7.81
CA GLY A 199 -2.13 5.43 8.54
C GLY A 199 -2.11 6.02 9.96
N VAL A 200 -3.29 6.09 10.58
CA VAL A 200 -3.47 6.49 11.97
C VAL A 200 -4.21 5.42 12.74
N VAL A 201 -3.68 5.07 13.91
CA VAL A 201 -4.32 4.12 14.83
C VAL A 201 -5.46 4.81 15.57
N VAL A 202 -6.66 4.25 15.46
CA VAL A 202 -7.91 4.86 15.92
C VAL A 202 -8.69 3.96 16.89
N GLY A 203 -8.21 2.74 17.10
CA GLY A 203 -8.78 1.78 18.02
C GLY A 203 -7.89 0.55 18.16
N MET A 204 -8.30 -0.36 19.02
CA MET A 204 -7.61 -1.62 19.30
C MET A 204 -8.64 -2.74 19.46
N LEU A 205 -8.26 -3.95 19.06
CA LEU A 205 -8.97 -5.19 19.34
C LEU A 205 -8.03 -6.08 20.14
N ASN A 206 -8.52 -6.62 21.26
CA ASN A 206 -7.80 -7.63 22.01
C ASN A 206 -8.41 -8.98 21.63
N LEU A 207 -7.59 -9.95 21.24
CA LEU A 207 -8.06 -11.30 20.90
C LEU A 207 -8.76 -12.03 22.07
N ASP A 208 -8.60 -11.54 23.31
CA ASP A 208 -9.25 -12.06 24.53
C ASP A 208 -10.60 -11.37 24.86
N ASP A 209 -10.98 -10.29 24.17
CA ASP A 209 -12.30 -9.67 24.32
C ASP A 209 -13.32 -10.47 23.50
N SER A 210 -14.30 -11.10 24.15
CA SER A 210 -15.38 -11.87 23.51
C SER A 210 -15.99 -11.11 22.32
N LEU A 211 -16.22 -11.83 21.21
CA LEU A 211 -16.82 -11.41 19.92
C LEU A 211 -17.91 -10.30 19.98
N ASP A 212 -18.63 -10.19 21.10
CA ASP A 212 -19.69 -9.19 21.32
C ASP A 212 -19.22 -7.72 21.30
N LYS A 213 -17.94 -7.42 21.61
CA LYS A 213 -17.40 -6.05 21.48
C LYS A 213 -16.81 -5.74 20.11
N GLU A 214 -16.39 -6.76 19.37
CA GLU A 214 -15.71 -6.61 18.08
C GLU A 214 -16.67 -6.23 16.94
N MET A 215 -17.96 -6.54 17.09
CA MET A 215 -19.01 -6.21 16.12
C MET A 215 -19.52 -4.75 16.17
N GLN A 216 -19.02 -3.91 17.07
CA GLN A 216 -19.44 -2.49 17.16
C GLN A 216 -18.57 -1.53 16.34
N VAL A 217 -17.55 -2.02 15.63
CA VAL A 217 -16.54 -1.16 14.94
C VAL A 217 -16.61 -1.25 13.41
N LEU A 218 -17.74 -1.67 12.85
CA LEU A 218 -18.02 -1.62 11.40
C LEU A 218 -18.82 -0.38 11.01
#